data_AF-A0A7J6QKF2-F1
#
_entry.id   AF-A0A7J6QKF2-F1
#
_cell.length_a   1.000
_cell.length_b   1.000
_cell.length_c   1.000
_cell.angle_alpha   90.00
_cell.angle_beta   90.00
_cell.angle_gamma   90.00
#
_symmetry.space_group_name_H-M   'P 1'
#
loop_
_entity.id
_entity.type
_entity.pdbx_description
1 polymer ?
#
loop_
_entity_poly.entity_id
_entity_poly.type
_entity_poly.pdbx_seq_one_letter_code
_entity_poly.pdbx_strand_id
1 'polypeptide(L)'
;MDELQRELANFASAVEADEVVLFEKSTFLVIANHTTKQMADPHRFEKVSNIVKQFKLSVNKHHAAFNSLDVSNSNFRAIIDRFTPNTFVMVVTSDPNIHPAATTCNINAAR
;
A
#
# COMPACT_ATOMS: atom_id res chain seq x y z
N MET A 1 -15.62 14.94 6.76
CA MET A 1 -14.56 13.93 6.62
C MET A 1 -15.18 12.74 5.94
N ASP A 2 -14.76 12.44 4.71
CA ASP A 2 -15.31 11.33 3.92
C ASP A 2 -15.23 10.02 4.70
N GLU A 3 -16.29 9.23 4.65
CA GLU A 3 -16.40 7.91 5.31
C GLU A 3 -15.19 7.02 5.01
N LEU A 4 -14.75 6.99 3.75
CA LEU A 4 -13.56 6.24 3.32
C LEU A 4 -12.29 6.68 4.06
N GLN A 5 -12.09 7.97 4.29
CA GLN A 5 -10.90 8.49 4.96
C GLN A 5 -10.88 8.07 6.43
N ARG A 6 -12.05 8.01 7.07
CA ARG A 6 -12.19 7.51 8.45
C ARG A 6 -11.90 6.03 8.53
N GLU A 7 -12.47 5.21 7.64
CA GLU A 7 -12.21 3.77 7.64
C GLU A 7 -10.74 3.45 7.35
N LEU A 8 -10.10 4.21 6.45
CA LEU A 8 -8.67 4.05 6.18
C LEU A 8 -7.80 4.43 7.39
N ALA A 9 -8.18 5.45 8.15
CA ALA A 9 -7.51 5.81 9.39
C ALA A 9 -7.68 4.73 10.47
N ASN A 10 -8.88 4.17 10.62
CA ASN A 10 -9.16 3.05 11.53
C ASN A 10 -8.29 1.84 11.16
N PHE A 11 -8.22 1.50 9.88
CA PHE A 11 -7.38 0.41 9.39
C PHE A 11 -5.90 0.67 9.66
N ALA A 12 -5.39 1.86 9.34
CA ALA A 12 -3.99 2.22 9.60
C ALA A 12 -3.62 2.10 11.08
N SER A 13 -4.52 2.52 11.98
CA SER A 13 -4.35 2.34 13.42
C SER A 13 -4.36 0.88 13.85
N ALA A 14 -5.23 0.04 13.27
CA ALA A 14 -5.34 -1.37 13.62
C ALA A 14 -4.14 -2.21 13.17
N VAL A 15 -3.45 -1.77 12.11
CA VAL A 15 -2.23 -2.43 11.59
C VAL A 15 -0.94 -1.76 12.03
N GLU A 16 -1.02 -0.72 12.88
CA GLU A 16 0.12 0.06 13.35
C GLU A 16 1.02 0.57 12.21
N ALA A 17 0.39 1.01 11.12
CA ALA A 17 1.10 1.49 9.94
C ALA A 17 1.52 2.96 10.06
N ASP A 18 2.68 3.27 9.49
CA ASP A 18 3.15 4.64 9.32
C ASP A 18 2.40 5.36 8.19
N GLU A 19 2.03 4.59 7.16
CA GLU A 19 1.30 5.08 6.00
C GLU A 19 0.49 3.96 5.34
N VAL A 20 -0.77 4.26 5.02
CA VAL A 20 -1.63 3.41 4.20
C VAL A 20 -2.11 4.21 3.00
N VAL A 21 -2.00 3.63 1.80
CA VAL A 21 -2.43 4.27 0.55
C VAL A 21 -3.31 3.32 -0.24
N LEU A 22 -4.46 3.80 -0.67
CA LEU A 22 -5.39 3.08 -1.54
C LEU A 22 -5.23 3.60 -2.98
N PHE A 23 -5.01 2.69 -3.92
CA PHE A 23 -4.83 3.00 -5.34
C PHE A 23 -5.91 2.36 -6.20
N GLU A 24 -6.32 3.01 -7.29
CA GLU A 24 -7.13 2.39 -8.33
C GLU A 24 -6.30 1.35 -9.09
N LYS A 25 -6.88 0.18 -9.36
CA LYS A 25 -6.17 -0.99 -9.88
C LYS A 25 -5.46 -0.78 -11.21
N SER A 26 -6.08 -0.09 -12.16
CA SER A 26 -5.61 0.01 -13.55
C SER A 26 -4.58 1.13 -13.70
N THR A 27 -4.97 2.33 -13.29
CA THR A 27 -4.24 3.59 -13.40
C THR A 27 -3.33 3.86 -12.20
N PHE A 28 -3.39 3.06 -11.14
CA PHE A 28 -2.58 3.23 -9.93
C PHE A 28 -2.62 4.64 -9.35
N LEU A 29 -3.71 5.39 -9.57
CA LEU A 29 -3.92 6.71 -9.01
C LEU A 29 -4.37 6.57 -7.56
N VAL A 30 -3.92 7.48 -6.69
CA VAL A 30 -4.33 7.50 -5.28
C VAL A 30 -5.82 7.84 -5.18
N ILE A 31 -6.55 7.02 -4.44
CA ILE A 31 -7.95 7.24 -4.07
C ILE A 31 -8.02 7.87 -2.69
N ALA A 32 -7.32 7.30 -1.72
CA ALA A 32 -7.29 7.74 -0.34
C ALA A 32 -5.94 7.37 0.29
N ASN A 33 -5.55 8.10 1.34
CA ASN A 33 -4.33 7.81 2.08
C ASN A 33 -4.46 8.25 3.54
N HIS A 34 -3.76 7.56 4.43
CA HIS A 34 -3.58 7.95 5.82
C HIS A 34 -2.09 7.87 6.15
N THR A 35 -1.56 8.90 6.78
CA THR A 35 -0.13 9.01 7.10
C THR A 35 -0.01 9.45 8.56
N THR A 36 0.66 8.63 9.37
CA THR A 36 0.86 8.86 10.82
C THR A 36 2.21 9.50 11.11
N LYS A 37 3.22 9.23 10.27
CA LYS A 37 4.56 9.84 10.38
C LYS A 37 4.79 10.89 9.31
N GLN A 38 5.51 11.96 9.65
CA GLN A 38 5.83 12.99 8.68
C GLN A 38 6.71 12.42 7.55
N MET A 39 6.23 12.50 6.32
CA MET A 39 6.93 12.04 5.12
C MET A 39 7.61 13.22 4.44
N ALA A 40 8.90 13.09 4.14
CA ALA A 40 9.70 14.17 3.58
C ALA A 40 9.30 14.52 2.12
N ASP A 41 8.88 13.53 1.34
CA ASP A 41 8.55 13.71 -0.08
C ASP A 41 7.04 13.81 -0.31
N PRO A 42 6.51 15.01 -0.64
CA PRO A 42 5.09 15.18 -0.95
C PRO A 42 4.67 14.50 -2.26
N HIS A 43 5.61 14.27 -3.19
CA HIS A 43 5.33 13.64 -4.50
C HIS A 43 5.52 12.11 -4.47
N ARG A 44 5.78 11.52 -3.30
CA ARG A 44 6.03 10.07 -3.16
C ARG A 44 4.93 9.22 -3.76
N PHE A 45 3.68 9.65 -3.66
CA PHE A 45 2.53 8.91 -4.18
C PHE A 45 2.61 8.76 -5.71
N GLU A 46 2.87 9.87 -6.42
CA GLU A 46 3.05 9.84 -7.86
C GLU A 46 4.27 9.00 -8.26
N LYS A 47 5.37 9.13 -7.53
CA LYS A 47 6.59 8.33 -7.75
C LYS A 47 6.32 6.83 -7.58
N VAL A 48 5.65 6.43 -6.50
CA VAL A 48 5.25 5.03 -6.26
C VAL A 48 4.31 4.54 -7.35
N SER A 49 3.29 5.31 -7.70
CA SER A 49 2.38 4.98 -8.81
C SER A 49 3.13 4.76 -10.11
N ASN A 50 4.09 5.62 -10.44
CA ASN A 50 4.90 5.49 -11.66
C ASN A 50 5.80 4.24 -11.61
N ILE A 51 6.47 3.97 -10.48
CA ILE A 51 7.29 2.77 -10.30
C ILE A 51 6.45 1.50 -10.49
N VAL A 52 5.31 1.40 -9.81
CA VAL A 52 4.46 0.20 -9.88
C VAL A 52 3.84 0.05 -11.26
N LYS A 53 3.45 1.14 -11.94
CA LYS A 53 3.01 1.07 -13.35
C LYS A 53 4.09 0.50 -14.26
N GLN A 54 5.33 1.01 -14.17
CA GLN A 54 6.43 0.51 -14.98
C GLN A 54 6.72 -0.97 -14.68
N PHE A 55 6.66 -1.36 -13.40
CA PHE A 55 6.79 -2.76 -13.01
C PHE A 55 5.68 -3.63 -13.58
N LYS A 56 4.41 -3.20 -13.49
CA LYS A 56 3.25 -3.91 -14.08
C LYS A 56 3.39 -4.05 -15.59
N LEU A 57 3.85 -3.01 -16.29
CA LEU A 57 4.12 -3.07 -17.73
C LEU A 57 5.20 -4.12 -18.05
N SER A 58 6.23 -4.24 -17.22
CA SER A 58 7.25 -5.28 -17.36
C SER A 58 6.68 -6.69 -17.15
N VAL A 59 5.91 -6.89 -16.07
CA VAL A 59 5.27 -8.19 -15.76
C VAL A 59 4.32 -8.64 -16.89
N ASN A 60 3.53 -7.71 -17.43
CA ASN A 60 2.58 -8.01 -18.51
C ASN A 60 3.28 -8.46 -19.81
N LYS A 61 4.51 -7.99 -20.08
CA LYS A 61 5.30 -8.48 -21.23
C LYS A 61 5.66 -9.97 -21.13
N HIS A 62 5.66 -10.50 -19.92
CA HIS A 62 5.90 -11.92 -19.65
C HIS A 62 4.60 -12.74 -19.51
N HIS A 63 3.45 -12.20 -19.97
CA HIS A 63 2.13 -12.84 -19.87
C HIS A 63 1.73 -13.26 -18.44
N ALA A 64 2.29 -12.58 -17.43
CA ALA A 64 1.96 -12.79 -16.02
C ALA A 64 1.12 -11.61 -15.50
N ALA A 65 0.46 -11.82 -14.35
CA ALA A 65 -0.30 -10.79 -13.67
C ALA A 65 0.42 -10.34 -12.38
N PHE A 66 0.54 -9.03 -12.20
CA PHE A 66 1.00 -8.47 -10.94
C PHE A 66 -0.01 -8.72 -9.82
N ASN A 67 0.41 -9.42 -8.76
CA ASN A 67 -0.45 -9.81 -7.65
C ASN A 67 -0.16 -8.97 -6.40
N SER A 68 1.09 -8.97 -5.95
CA SER A 68 1.55 -8.22 -4.78
C SER A 68 3.03 -7.86 -4.94
N LEU A 69 3.50 -6.91 -4.12
CA LEU A 69 4.90 -6.53 -4.00
C LEU A 69 5.21 -6.34 -2.51
N ASP A 70 6.31 -6.92 -2.05
CA ASP A 70 6.76 -6.81 -0.67
C ASP A 70 8.24 -6.38 -0.67
N VAL A 71 8.52 -5.20 -0.11
CA VAL A 71 9.84 -4.58 -0.09
C VAL A 71 10.21 -4.26 1.34
N SER A 72 11.41 -4.64 1.77
CA SER A 72 11.92 -4.30 3.10
C SER A 72 13.37 -3.90 3.08
N ASN A 73 13.74 -3.05 4.02
CA ASN A 73 15.12 -2.76 4.39
C ASN A 73 15.24 -2.65 5.92
N SER A 74 16.37 -2.14 6.42
CA SER A 74 16.60 -1.97 7.87
C SER A 74 15.70 -0.93 8.55
N ASN A 75 15.04 -0.08 7.78
CA ASN A 75 14.32 1.10 8.27
C ASN A 75 12.80 0.96 8.12
N PHE A 76 12.34 0.28 7.07
CA PHE A 76 10.92 0.11 6.79
C PHE A 76 10.62 -1.14 5.95
N ARG A 77 9.35 -1.53 5.96
CA ARG A 77 8.73 -2.48 5.04
C ARG A 77 7.53 -1.83 4.37
N ALA A 78 7.37 -2.06 3.07
CA ALA A 78 6.21 -1.66 2.30
C ALA A 78 5.62 -2.88 1.61
N ILE A 79 4.34 -3.15 1.87
CA ILE A 79 3.57 -4.22 1.24
C ILE A 79 2.51 -3.59 0.37
N ILE A 80 2.51 -3.93 -0.93
CA ILE A 80 1.47 -3.58 -1.88
C ILE A 80 0.72 -4.86 -2.24
N ASP A 81 -0.58 -4.91 -1.97
CA ASP A 81 -1.41 -6.07 -2.29
C ASP A 81 -2.77 -5.63 -2.84
N ARG A 82 -3.45 -6.52 -3.55
CA ARG A 82 -4.84 -6.33 -3.95
C ARG A 82 -5.68 -6.11 -2.70
N PHE A 83 -6.61 -5.17 -2.75
CA PHE A 83 -7.49 -4.89 -1.61
C PHE A 83 -8.93 -5.25 -1.98
N THR A 84 -9.47 -4.60 -3.01
CA THR A 84 -10.78 -4.95 -3.59
C THR A 84 -10.61 -5.38 -5.06
N PRO A 85 -11.68 -5.78 -5.77
CA PRO A 85 -11.59 -6.08 -7.21
C PRO A 85 -10.97 -4.96 -8.05
N ASN A 86 -11.12 -3.70 -7.60
CA ASN A 86 -10.72 -2.49 -8.32
C ASN A 86 -9.66 -1.65 -7.60
N THR A 87 -9.10 -2.12 -6.49
CA THR A 87 -8.10 -1.36 -5.73
C THR A 87 -6.91 -2.18 -5.26
N PHE A 88 -5.78 -1.50 -5.09
CA PHE A 88 -4.61 -1.97 -4.37
C PHE A 88 -4.45 -1.17 -3.09
N VAL A 89 -3.91 -1.79 -2.05
CA VAL A 89 -3.48 -1.11 -0.82
C VAL A 89 -1.97 -1.21 -0.69
N MET A 90 -1.32 -0.11 -0.32
CA MET A 90 0.06 -0.09 0.16
C MET A 90 0.04 0.18 1.66
N VAL A 91 0.75 -0.65 2.43
CA VAL A 91 0.93 -0.50 3.87
C VAL A 91 2.43 -0.37 4.15
N VAL A 92 2.81 0.69 4.85
CA VAL A 92 4.19 0.97 5.25
C VAL A 92 4.31 0.87 6.76
N THR A 93 5.29 0.09 7.23
CA THR A 93 5.61 -0.08 8.66
C THR A 93 7.11 0.08 8.88
N SER A 94 7.52 0.77 9.94
CA SER A 94 8.91 0.91 10.36
C SER A 94 9.20 0.27 11.72
N ASP A 95 8.18 -0.18 12.45
CA ASP A 95 8.40 -0.93 13.68
C ASP A 95 8.91 -2.35 13.35
N PRO A 96 10.14 -2.71 13.76
CA PRO A 96 10.72 -4.02 13.48
C PRO A 96 10.02 -5.18 14.22
N ASN A 97 9.20 -4.89 15.23
CA ASN A 97 8.45 -5.90 15.98
C ASN A 97 7.18 -6.34 15.24
N ILE A 98 6.73 -5.58 14.23
CA ILE A 98 5.58 -5.96 13.41
C ILE A 98 6.02 -7.02 12.40
N HIS A 99 5.59 -8.26 12.63
CA HIS A 99 5.86 -9.34 11.69
C HIS A 99 5.10 -9.14 10.38
N PRO A 100 5.73 -9.35 9.20
CA PRO A 100 5.08 -9.21 7.89
C PRO A 100 3.79 -10.02 7.74
N ALA A 101 3.77 -11.22 8.34
CA ALA A 101 2.59 -12.08 8.34
C ALA A 101 1.40 -11.42 9.04
N ALA A 102 1.61 -10.63 10.10
CA ALA A 102 0.54 -9.91 10.78
C ALA A 102 -0.05 -8.83 9.85
N THR A 103 0.81 -8.05 9.17
CA THR A 103 0.36 -7.06 8.18
C THR A 103 -0.44 -7.71 7.05
N THR A 104 0.04 -8.81 6.48
CA THR A 104 -0.68 -9.54 5.42
C THR A 104 -2.01 -10.14 5.92
N CYS A 105 -2.04 -10.71 7.13
CA CYS A 105 -3.27 -11.19 7.75
C CYS A 105 -4.28 -10.07 7.94
N ASN A 106 -3.84 -8.90 8.42
CA ASN A 106 -4.72 -7.76 8.62
C ASN A 106 -5.23 -7.19 7.30
N ILE A 107 -4.38 -7.10 6.26
CA ILE A 107 -4.82 -6.71 4.91
C ILE A 107 -5.92 -7.66 4.42
N ASN A 108 -5.75 -8.97 4.58
CA ASN A 108 -6.74 -9.95 4.17
C ASN A 108 -8.03 -9.89 5.00
N ALA A 109 -7.93 -9.62 6.30
CA ALA A 109 -9.08 -9.49 7.19
C ALA A 109 -9.91 -8.22 6.93
N ALA A 110 -9.29 -7.18 6.39
CA ALA A 110 -9.93 -5.90 6.07
C ALA A 110 -10.50 -5.82 4.65
N ARG A 111 -10.37 -6.88 3.83
CA ARG A 111 -10.92 -6.93 2.46
C ARG A 111 -12.44 -7.03 2.43
#